data_AF-A0A2W6PCT3-F1
#
_entry.id   AF-A0A2W6PCT3-F1
#
_cell.length_a   1.000
_cell.length_b   1.000
_cell.length_c   1.000
_cell.angle_alpha   90.00
_cell.angle_beta   90.00
_cell.angle_gamma   90.00
#
_symmetry.space_group_name_H-M   'P 1'
#
loop_
_entity.id
_entity.type
_entity.pdbx_description
1 polymer ?
#
loop_
_entity_poly.entity_id
_entity_poly.type
_entity_poly.pdbx_seq_one_letter_code
_entity_poly.pdbx_strand_id
1 'polypeptide(L)' 'FRLLSLAYSWGGYESLILANQPEHIAAIRPQGEIDFSGTLIRLHIGLEDVDDLIADLDAGFARIV' A
#
# COMPACT_ATOMS: atom_id res chain seq x y z
N PHE A 1 10.75 1.67 -7.88
CA PHE A 1 9.29 1.82 -8.03
C PHE A 1 8.90 1.71 -9.48
N ARG A 2 8.61 0.50 -9.92
CA ARG A 2 8.14 0.22 -11.29
C ARG A 2 7.19 -0.96 -11.36
N LEU A 3 7.13 -1.82 -10.34
CA LEU A 3 6.32 -3.04 -10.35
C LEU A 3 4.94 -2.80 -9.75
N LEU A 4 4.87 -2.11 -8.61
CA LEU A 4 3.61 -1.83 -7.94
C LEU A 4 2.77 -0.81 -8.70
N SER A 5 1.58 -1.22 -9.14
CA SER A 5 0.64 -0.37 -9.86
C SER A 5 -0.40 0.27 -8.93
N LEU A 6 -0.78 1.52 -9.22
CA LEU A 6 -1.84 2.24 -8.51
C LEU A 6 -3.20 1.86 -9.09
N ALA A 7 -3.94 0.99 -8.40
CA ALA A 7 -5.30 0.63 -8.81
C ALA A 7 -6.20 0.27 -7.63
N TYR A 8 -7.51 0.37 -7.86
CA TYR A 8 -8.52 -0.23 -6.99
C TYR A 8 -8.61 -1.74 -7.24
N SER A 9 -9.25 -2.47 -6.32
CA SER A 9 -9.29 -3.95 -6.29
C SER A 9 -8.00 -4.62 -5.83
N TRP A 10 -7.95 -5.94 -5.94
CA TRP A 10 -6.88 -6.89 -5.57
C TRP A 10 -7.28 -8.31 -6.01
N GLY A 11 -6.37 -9.29 -5.97
CA GLY A 11 -6.61 -10.70 -6.25
C GLY A 11 -6.18 -11.20 -7.64
N GLY A 12 -5.58 -10.34 -8.45
CA GLY A 12 -4.98 -10.70 -9.75
C GLY A 12 -3.55 -11.23 -9.63
N TYR A 13 -2.88 -11.42 -10.77
CA TYR A 13 -1.46 -11.79 -10.78
C TYR A 13 -0.52 -10.59 -10.61
N GLU A 14 -1.02 -9.35 -10.74
CA GLU A 14 -0.25 -8.12 -10.63
C GLU A 14 -0.25 -7.57 -9.20
N SER A 15 0.90 -7.08 -8.75
CA SER A 15 1.05 -6.40 -7.48
C SER A 15 0.48 -4.97 -7.52
N LEU A 16 -0.33 -4.62 -6.51
CA LEU A 16 -0.99 -3.31 -6.42
C LEU A 16 -0.66 -2.59 -5.10
N ILE A 17 -0.64 -1.26 -5.14
CA ILE A 17 -0.44 -0.40 -3.97
C ILE A 17 -1.52 0.68 -3.90
N LEU A 18 -1.99 0.98 -2.68
CA LEU A 18 -2.93 2.06 -2.43
C LEU A 18 -2.64 2.75 -1.09
N ALA A 19 -2.65 4.08 -1.08
CA ALA A 19 -2.42 4.89 0.12
C ALA A 19 -3.74 5.50 0.64
N ASN A 20 -3.90 5.51 1.97
CA ASN A 20 -4.95 6.25 2.65
C ASN A 20 -4.35 7.07 3.79
N GLN A 21 -4.81 8.32 3.93
CA GLN A 21 -4.49 9.12 5.10
C GLN A 21 -5.38 8.71 6.28
N PRO A 22 -4.94 8.90 7.53
CA PRO A 22 -5.70 8.59 8.74
C PRO A 22 -7.14 9.12 8.70
N GLU A 23 -7.34 10.37 8.27
CA GLU A 23 -8.64 11.02 8.16
C GLU A 23 -9.59 10.34 7.16
N HIS A 24 -9.05 9.75 6.08
CA HIS A 24 -9.85 9.00 5.11
C HIS A 24 -10.37 7.69 5.71
N ILE A 25 -9.55 7.02 6.55
CA ILE A 25 -9.96 5.78 7.22
C ILE A 25 -10.90 6.06 8.38
N ALA A 26 -10.66 7.13 9.16
CA ALA A 26 -11.55 7.56 10.23
C ALA A 26 -12.96 7.86 9.70
N ALA A 27 -13.08 8.52 8.54
CA ALA A 27 -14.37 8.85 7.92
C ALA A 27 -15.23 7.62 7.58
N ILE A 28 -14.64 6.43 7.43
CA ILE A 28 -15.34 5.16 7.12
C ILE A 28 -15.41 4.21 8.34
N ARG A 29 -15.15 4.72 9.56
CA ARG A 29 -15.22 3.99 10.83
C ARG A 29 -16.15 4.70 11.83
N PRO A 30 -17.46 4.82 11.55
CA PRO A 30 -18.36 5.71 12.29
C PRO A 30 -18.61 5.35 13.77
N GLN A 31 -18.23 4.14 14.20
CA GLN A 31 -18.43 3.64 15.57
C GLN A 31 -17.14 3.11 16.19
N GLY A 32 -15.99 3.40 15.58
CA GLY A 32 -14.69 2.93 16.04
C GLY A 32 -13.63 3.99 15.83
N GLU A 33 -12.50 3.83 16.52
CA GLU A 33 -11.34 4.69 16.38
C GLU A 33 -10.28 3.99 15.54
N ILE A 34 -9.45 4.78 14.86
CA ILE A 34 -8.22 4.28 14.24
C ILE A 34 -7.11 4.26 15.27
N ASP A 35 -6.21 3.29 15.19
CA ASP A 35 -5.10 3.08 16.12
C ASP A 35 -3.74 3.51 15.55
N PHE A 36 -3.74 4.30 14.47
CA PHE A 36 -2.54 4.75 13.77
C PHE A 36 -2.65 6.23 13.36
N SER A 37 -1.49 6.89 13.19
CA SER A 37 -1.37 8.30 12.78
C SER A 37 -0.58 8.51 11.49
N GLY A 38 0.12 7.49 10.98
CA GLY A 38 0.84 7.55 9.72
C GLY A 38 -0.04 7.27 8.49
N THR A 39 0.47 7.56 7.29
CA THR A 39 -0.20 7.13 6.04
C THR A 39 -0.29 5.60 5.99
N LEU A 40 -1.51 5.08 5.85
CA LEU A 40 -1.76 3.65 5.69
C LEU A 40 -1.53 3.23 4.24
N ILE A 41 -0.61 2.30 4.03
CA ILE A 41 -0.35 1.71 2.71
C ILE A 41 -0.91 0.29 2.67
N ARG A 42 -1.82 0.02 1.73
CA ARG A 42 -2.32 -1.33 1.45
C ARG A 42 -1.57 -1.91 0.25
N LEU A 43 -1.02 -3.11 0.43
CA LEU A 43 -0.35 -3.87 -0.61
C LEU A 43 -1.17 -5.10 -0.99
N HIS A 44 -1.32 -5.33 -2.28
CA HIS A 44 -1.70 -6.62 -2.83
C HIS A 44 -0.45 -7.21 -3.48
N ILE A 45 -0.04 -8.40 -3.04
CA ILE A 45 1.14 -9.09 -3.56
C ILE A 45 0.69 -10.05 -4.65
N GLY A 46 1.15 -9.77 -5.87
CA GLY A 46 0.91 -10.58 -7.06
C GLY A 46 1.82 -11.80 -7.13
N LEU A 47 2.16 -12.21 -8.34
CA LEU A 47 2.95 -13.42 -8.65
C LEU A 47 4.35 -13.10 -9.17
N GLU A 48 4.79 -11.84 -9.07
CA GLU A 48 6.17 -11.44 -9.36
C GLU A 48 7.17 -12.08 -8.39
N ASP A 49 8.47 -12.04 -8.74
CA ASP A 49 9.52 -12.50 -7.84
C ASP A 49 9.53 -11.65 -6.56
N VAL A 50 9.60 -12.32 -5.41
CA VAL A 50 9.51 -11.66 -4.10
C VAL A 50 10.70 -10.74 -3.84
N ASP A 51 11.89 -11.08 -4.34
CA ASP A 51 13.09 -10.26 -4.17
C ASP A 51 12.98 -8.97 -4.99
N ASP A 52 12.39 -9.06 -6.18
CA ASP A 52 12.09 -7.89 -7.02
C ASP A 52 11.06 -6.96 -6.34
N LEU A 53 10.02 -7.53 -5.70
CA LEU A 53 9.02 -6.74 -4.96
C LEU A 53 9.63 -6.05 -3.74
N ILE A 54 10.48 -6.72 -2.99
CA ILE A 54 11.20 -6.14 -1.85
C ILE A 54 12.12 -5.01 -2.33
N ALA A 55 12.89 -5.23 -3.39
CA ALA A 55 13.76 -4.20 -3.97
C ALA A 55 12.96 -2.98 -4.45
N ASP A 56 11.76 -3.19 -5.01
CA ASP A 56 10.90 -2.10 -5.47
C ASP A 56 10.36 -1.28 -4.29
N LEU A 57 9.96 -1.93 -3.19
CA LEU A 57 9.53 -1.30 -1.95
C LEU A 57 10.67 -0.56 -1.23
N ASP A 58 11.86 -1.12 -1.19
CA ASP A 58 13.04 -0.48 -0.58
C ASP A 58 13.39 0.82 -1.32
N ALA A 59 13.39 0.77 -2.66
CA ALA A 59 13.49 1.96 -3.47
C ALA A 59 12.33 2.95 -3.20
N GLY A 60 11.14 2.45 -2.85
CA GLY A 60 10.01 3.18 -2.23
C GLY A 60 10.42 4.05 -1.06
N PHE A 61 10.84 3.39 0.01
CA PHE A 61 11.22 4.02 1.27
C PHE A 61 12.38 5.00 1.11
N ALA A 62 13.37 4.69 0.27
CA ALA A 62 14.51 5.58 0.00
C ALA A 62 14.14 6.94 -0.63
N ARG A 63 12.90 7.12 -1.11
CA ARG A 63 12.42 8.41 -1.66
C ARG A 63 11.70 9.30 -0.64
N ILE A 64 11.40 8.79 0.56
CA ILE A 64 10.62 9.48 1.59
C ILE A 64 11.43 9.72 2.88
N VAL A 65 12.75 9.64 2.78
CA VAL A 65 13.72 10.10 3.79
C VAL A 65 13.93 11.61 3.75
#